data_AF-A0A972BHV6-F1
#
_entry.id   AF-A0A972BHV6-F1
#
_cell.length_a   1.000
_cell.length_b   1.000
_cell.length_c   1.000
_cell.angle_alpha   90.00
_cell.angle_beta   90.00
_cell.angle_gamma   90.00
#
_symmetry.space_group_name_H-M   'P 1'
#
loop_
_entity.id
_entity.type
_entity.pdbx_description
1 polymer ?
#
loop_
_entity_poly.entity_id
_entity_poly.type
_entity_poly.pdbx_seq_one_letter_code
_entity_poly.pdbx_strand_id
1 'polypeptide(L)' 'MIIGVGIDSIEIARVGEAVDLNPRLGQRLFTPRELAQLPPGARRASRLAALFAVKEAVF' A
#
# COMPACT_ATOMS: atom_id res chain seq x y z
N MET A 1 3.20 28.74 2.25
CA MET A 1 4.48 28.32 1.64
C MET A 1 4.45 26.80 1.53
N ILE A 2 4.65 26.23 0.33
CA ILE A 2 4.69 24.78 0.13
C ILE A 2 6.12 24.30 0.44
N ILE A 3 6.26 23.26 1.27
CA ILE A 3 7.57 22.72 1.71
C ILE A 3 8.09 21.65 0.74
N GLY A 4 7.17 20.91 0.09
CA GLY A 4 7.49 19.91 -0.92
C GLY A 4 6.23 19.32 -1.54
N VAL A 5 6.39 18.61 -2.66
CA VAL A 5 5.33 17.82 -3.30
C VAL A 5 5.94 16.51 -3.77
N GLY A 6 5.17 15.43 -3.70
CA GLY A 6 5.56 14.12 -4.20
C GLY A 6 4.39 13.39 -4.83
N ILE A 7 4.71 12.49 -5.74
CA ILE A 7 3.76 11.69 -6.51
C ILE A 7 4.34 10.29 -6.70
N ASP A 8 3.49 9.28 -6.64
CA ASP A 8 3.84 7.92 -6.98
C ASP A 8 2.69 7.25 -7.75
N SER A 9 3.03 6.26 -8.58
CA SER A 9 2.08 5.44 -9.33
C SER A 9 2.54 4.00 -9.38
N ILE A 10 1.65 3.08 -8.98
CA ILE A 10 1.95 1.65 -8.92
C ILE A 10 0.75 0.81 -9.35
N GLU A 11 1.05 -0.31 -10.00
CA GLU A 11 0.06 -1.29 -10.43
C GLU A 11 -0.59 -2.01 -9.23
N ILE A 12 -1.93 -2.05 -9.21
CA ILE A 12 -2.70 -2.67 -8.12
C ILE A 12 -2.38 -4.17 -8.00
N ALA A 13 -2.35 -4.86 -9.15
CA ALA A 13 -2.08 -6.30 -9.19
C ALA A 13 -0.69 -6.62 -8.61
N ARG A 14 0.32 -5.81 -8.96
CA ARG A 14 1.69 -5.97 -8.47
C ARG A 14 1.78 -5.95 -6.95
N VAL A 15 1.08 -5.00 -6.30
CA VAL A 15 1.12 -4.88 -4.83
C VAL A 15 0.34 -6.02 -4.17
N GLY A 16 -0.84 -6.36 -4.70
CA GLY A 16 -1.64 -7.48 -4.22
C GLY A 16 -0.86 -8.79 -4.25
N GLU A 17 -0.33 -9.14 -5.42
CA GLU A 17 0.44 -10.37 -5.63
C GLU A 17 1.70 -10.42 -4.75
N ALA A 18 2.44 -9.31 -4.63
CA ALA A 18 3.64 -9.27 -3.79
C ALA A 18 3.34 -9.51 -2.30
N VAL A 19 2.26 -8.93 -1.79
CA VAL A 19 1.83 -9.11 -0.39
C VAL A 19 1.26 -10.51 -0.15
N ASP A 20 0.52 -11.05 -1.12
CA ASP A 20 -0.07 -12.38 -1.01
C ASP A 20 1.01 -13.48 -1.10
N LEU A 21 2.00 -13.32 -1.98
CA LEU A 21 3.16 -14.23 -2.09
C LEU A 21 4.10 -14.12 -0.88
N ASN A 22 4.15 -12.96 -0.22
CA ASN A 22 5.02 -12.74 0.92
C ASN A 22 4.31 -12.00 2.06
N PRO A 23 3.62 -12.73 2.97
CA PRO A 23 2.91 -12.11 4.09
C PRO A 23 3.81 -11.27 5.02
N ARG A 24 5.10 -11.60 5.12
CA ARG A 24 6.07 -10.81 5.90
C ARG A 24 6.34 -9.44 5.27
N LEU A 25 6.23 -9.33 3.94
CA LEU A 25 6.32 -8.05 3.25
C LEU A 25 5.19 -7.12 3.70
N GLY A 26 3.96 -7.65 3.78
CA GLY A 26 2.81 -6.88 4.27
C GLY A 26 3.02 -6.36 5.70
N GLN A 27 3.57 -7.18 6.60
CA GLN A 27 3.88 -6.77 7.97
C GLN A 27 4.99 -5.72 8.07
N ARG A 28 5.91 -5.67 7.09
CA ARG A 28 6.99 -4.67 7.04
C ARG A 28 6.53 -3.35 6.43
N LEU A 29 5.66 -3.40 5.42
CA LEU A 29 5.19 -2.22 4.69
C LEU A 29 3.99 -1.54 5.35
N PHE A 30 3.16 -2.28 6.07
CA PHE A 30 1.91 -1.79 6.63
C PHE A 30 1.86 -1.96 8.15
N THR A 31 1.30 -0.97 8.83
CA THR A 31 1.05 -1.02 10.26
C THR A 31 -0.07 -2.03 10.57
N PRO A 32 -0.14 -2.56 11.80
CA PRO A 32 -1.23 -3.45 12.20
C PRO A 32 -2.62 -2.83 12.01
N ARG A 33 -2.76 -1.52 12.23
CA ARG A 33 -4.03 -0.79 12.04
C ARG A 33 -4.44 -0.74 10.57
N GLU A 34 -3.51 -0.47 9.66
CA GLU A 34 -3.78 -0.44 8.21
C GLU A 34 -4.24 -1.80 7.71
N LEU A 35 -3.57 -2.88 8.16
CA LEU A 35 -3.92 -4.26 7.80
C LEU A 35 -5.30 -4.67 8.33
N ALA A 36 -5.64 -4.26 9.57
CA ALA A 36 -6.94 -4.54 10.16
C ALA A 36 -8.10 -3.80 9.47
N GLN A 37 -7.83 -2.70 8.77
CA GLN A 37 -8.82 -1.88 8.06
C GLN A 37 -8.95 -2.23 6.57
N LEU A 38 -8.30 -3.30 6.10
CA LEU A 38 -8.39 -3.70 4.70
C LEU A 38 -9.82 -4.14 4.35
N PRO A 39 -10.41 -3.64 3.25
CA PRO A 39 -11.69 -4.14 2.78
C PRO A 39 -11.57 -5.57 2.27
N PRO A 40 -12.64 -6.39 2.36
CA PRO A 40 -12.62 -7.75 1.84
C PRO A 40 -12.64 -7.79 0.31
N GLY A 41 -12.19 -8.93 -0.24
CA GLY A 41 -12.25 -9.24 -1.68
C GLY A 41 -11.33 -8.38 -2.54
N ALA A 42 -11.70 -8.15 -3.80
CA ALA A 42 -10.88 -7.45 -4.80
C ALA A 42 -10.44 -6.04 -4.40
N ARG A 43 -11.17 -5.38 -3.48
CA ARG A 43 -10.81 -4.05 -2.96
C ARG A 43 -9.58 -4.07 -2.05
N ARG A 44 -9.21 -5.23 -1.49
CA ARG A 44 -8.04 -5.41 -0.62
C ARG A 44 -6.76 -4.96 -1.33
N ALA A 45 -6.51 -5.47 -2.53
CA ALA A 45 -5.31 -5.16 -3.31
C ALA A 45 -5.24 -3.67 -3.68
N SER A 46 -6.37 -3.08 -4.09
CA SER A 46 -6.44 -1.65 -4.39
C SER A 46 -6.11 -0.79 -3.16
N ARG A 47 -6.61 -1.17 -1.97
CA ARG A 47 -6.30 -0.47 -0.73
C ARG A 47 -4.81 -0.58 -0.36
N LEU A 48 -4.21 -1.76 -0.52
CA LEU A 48 -2.78 -1.97 -0.29
C LEU A 48 -1.92 -1.12 -1.24
N ALA A 49 -2.26 -1.08 -2.52
CA ALA A 49 -1.55 -0.28 -3.52
C ALA A 49 -1.65 1.22 -3.21
N ALA A 50 -2.84 1.72 -2.84
CA ALA A 50 -3.03 3.11 -2.48
C ALA A 50 -2.20 3.50 -1.23
N LEU A 51 -2.17 2.64 -0.20
CA LEU A 51 -1.36 2.89 0.99
C LEU A 51 0.14 2.85 0.69
N PHE A 52 0.58 1.96 -0.19
CA PHE A 52 1.97 1.91 -0.63
C PHE A 52 2.37 3.20 -1.35
N ALA A 53 1.60 3.61 -2.37
CA ALA A 53 1.89 4.81 -3.14
C ALA A 53 1.89 6.09 -2.30
N VAL A 54 0.99 6.20 -1.31
CA VAL A 54 0.99 7.35 -0.38
C VAL A 54 2.28 7.40 0.44
N LYS A 55 2.85 6.26 0.84
CA LYS A 55 4.11 6.22 1.59
C LYS A 55 5.26 6.64 0.68
N GLU A 56 5.37 6.06 -0.51
CA GLU A 56 6.43 6.41 -1.48
C GLU A 56 6.34 7.86 -1.96
N ALA A 57 5.15 8.44 -2.09
CA ALA A 57 4.99 9.84 -2.48
C ALA A 57 5.43 10.84 -1.38
N VAL A 58 5.59 10.39 -0.14
CA VAL A 58 6.01 11.23 0.99
C VAL A 58 7.50 11.05 1.32
N PHE A 59 8.04 9.84 1.13
CA PHE A 59 9.45 9.51 1.37
C PHE A 59 10.38 10.11 0.31
#